data_AF-A0A2V5PT63-F1
#
_entry.id   AF-A0A2V5PT63-F1
#
_cell.length_a   1.000
_cell.length_b   1.000
_cell.length_c   1.000
_cell.angle_alpha   90.00
_cell.angle_beta   90.00
_cell.angle_gamma   90.00
#
_symmetry.space_group_name_H-M   'P 1'
#
loop_
_entity.id
_entity.type
_entity.pdbx_description
1 polymer ?
#
loop_
_entity_poly.entity_id
_entity_poly.type
_entity_poly.pdbx_seq_one_letter_code
_entity_poly.pdbx_strand_id
1 'polypeptide(L)'
;MVNAKDTGASMRFFLRYWLPVLIWLAVIFVGSTDLMSAEHTSRFIGPFLRWFLPDIADATIASVQLFVRKCAHLSEYAVLAALLCRAFRQSIGRPWHAAFLAFFVAAASAVLDEFHQSFVASRTGTAVDVAIDCGGALIGVVIYRSLGRTRATPKRRSALPTP
;
A
#
# COMPACT_ATOMS: atom_id res chain seq x y z
N MET A 1 3.48 -2.39 38.11
CA MET A 1 2.81 -3.66 37.75
C MET A 1 1.77 -3.33 36.68
N VAL A 2 1.99 -3.73 35.42
CA VAL A 2 1.00 -3.56 34.34
C VAL A 2 -0.10 -4.60 34.54
N ASN A 3 -1.37 -4.18 34.52
CA ASN A 3 -2.52 -5.06 34.74
C ASN A 3 -2.71 -6.01 33.53
N ALA A 4 -2.90 -7.30 33.78
CA ALA A 4 -3.09 -8.30 32.72
C ALA A 4 -4.28 -7.98 31.77
N LYS A 5 -5.31 -7.26 32.27
CA LYS A 5 -6.42 -6.77 31.43
C LYS A 5 -5.97 -5.70 30.43
N ASP A 6 -5.07 -4.82 30.84
CA ASP A 6 -4.52 -3.75 29.98
C ASP A 6 -3.62 -4.36 28.89
N THR A 7 -2.86 -5.40 29.23
CA THR A 7 -2.05 -6.17 28.27
C THR A 7 -2.91 -6.84 27.20
N GLY A 8 -4.03 -7.46 27.59
CA GLY A 8 -4.94 -8.13 26.65
C GLY A 8 -5.64 -7.17 25.68
N ALA A 9 -6.03 -5.98 26.15
CA ALA A 9 -6.63 -4.94 25.31
C ALA A 9 -5.62 -4.36 24.31
N SER A 10 -4.39 -4.08 24.77
CA SER A 10 -3.29 -3.60 23.92
C SER A 10 -2.92 -4.60 22.82
N MET A 11 -2.85 -5.89 23.16
CA MET A 11 -2.58 -6.96 22.18
C MET A 11 -3.66 -7.02 21.09
N ARG A 12 -4.95 -7.01 21.47
CA ARG A 12 -6.06 -7.03 20.49
C ARG A 12 -6.04 -5.81 19.58
N PHE A 13 -5.70 -4.64 20.12
CA PHE A 13 -5.53 -3.42 19.35
C PHE A 13 -4.42 -3.58 18.31
N PHE A 14 -3.23 -4.01 18.75
CA PHE A 14 -2.09 -4.21 17.87
C PHE A 14 -2.40 -5.20 16.73
N LEU A 15 -2.96 -6.37 17.07
CA LEU A 15 -3.33 -7.40 16.10
C LEU A 15 -4.37 -6.91 15.09
N ARG A 16 -5.32 -6.06 15.51
CA ARG A 16 -6.36 -5.57 14.60
C ARG A 16 -5.86 -4.46 13.67
N TYR A 17 -4.98 -3.58 14.14
CA TYR A 17 -4.63 -2.36 13.40
C TYR A 17 -3.23 -2.40 12.79
N TRP A 18 -2.25 -2.93 13.51
CA TRP A 18 -0.84 -2.89 13.12
C TRP A 18 -0.36 -4.18 12.48
N LEU A 19 -0.84 -5.36 12.89
CA LEU A 19 -0.45 -6.62 12.26
C LEU A 19 -0.71 -6.62 10.74
N PRO A 20 -1.85 -6.14 10.21
CA PRO A 20 -2.05 -6.06 8.75
C PRO A 20 -1.04 -5.15 8.05
N VAL A 21 -0.59 -4.06 8.71
CA VAL A 21 0.45 -3.18 8.15
C VAL A 21 1.78 -3.94 8.05
N LEU A 22 2.15 -4.68 9.10
CA LEU A 22 3.38 -5.46 9.12
C LEU A 22 3.37 -6.60 8.10
N ILE A 23 2.25 -7.31 7.99
CA ILE A 23 2.08 -8.35 6.96
C ILE A 23 2.22 -7.72 5.57
N TRP A 24 1.59 -6.57 5.33
CA TRP A 24 1.67 -5.92 4.02
C TRP A 24 3.06 -5.40 3.69
N LEU A 25 3.79 -4.86 4.68
CA LEU A 25 5.20 -4.50 4.51
C LEU A 25 6.06 -5.72 4.18
N ALA A 26 5.78 -6.89 4.76
CA ALA A 26 6.47 -8.13 4.41
C ALA A 26 6.16 -8.57 2.98
N VAL A 27 4.91 -8.40 2.51
CA VAL A 27 4.53 -8.66 1.11
C VAL A 27 5.32 -7.76 0.16
N ILE A 28 5.37 -6.46 0.43
CA ILE A 28 6.15 -5.49 -0.37
C ILE A 28 7.61 -5.90 -0.39
N PHE A 29 8.21 -6.13 0.78
CA PHE A 29 9.62 -6.51 0.89
C PHE A 29 9.95 -7.76 0.09
N VAL A 30 9.10 -8.80 0.14
CA VAL A 30 9.27 -10.02 -0.66
C VAL A 30 9.11 -9.72 -2.16
N GLY A 31 8.13 -8.91 -2.55
CA GLY A 31 7.91 -8.46 -3.93
C GLY A 31 9.08 -7.67 -4.50
N SER A 32 9.84 -7.01 -3.64
CA SER A 32 11.04 -6.23 -3.98
C SER A 32 12.33 -7.04 -4.03
N THR A 33 12.26 -8.34 -3.77
CA THR A 33 13.37 -9.28 -4.03
C THR A 33 13.35 -9.80 -5.47
N ASP A 34 14.37 -10.59 -5.83
CA ASP A 34 14.44 -11.28 -7.13
C ASP A 34 13.33 -12.33 -7.35
N LEU A 35 12.61 -12.73 -6.30
CA LEU A 35 11.52 -13.72 -6.41
C LEU A 35 10.44 -13.29 -7.41
N MET A 36 10.16 -12.00 -7.49
CA MET A 36 9.19 -11.39 -8.41
C MET A 36 9.89 -10.57 -9.51
N SER A 37 11.13 -10.92 -9.88
CA SER A 37 11.85 -10.26 -10.97
C SER A 37 11.14 -10.45 -12.31
N ALA A 38 11.51 -9.62 -13.30
CA ALA A 38 11.01 -9.75 -14.66
C ALA A 38 11.32 -11.15 -15.24
N GLU A 39 12.48 -11.72 -14.91
CA GLU A 39 12.86 -13.06 -15.35
C GLU A 39 11.89 -14.12 -14.81
N HIS A 40 11.60 -14.12 -13.51
CA HIS A 40 10.66 -15.08 -12.91
C HIS A 40 9.23 -14.88 -13.40
N THR A 41 8.79 -13.63 -13.55
CA THR A 41 7.43 -13.31 -14.01
C THR A 41 7.24 -13.68 -15.48
N SER A 42 8.31 -13.56 -16.30
CA SER A 42 8.27 -13.90 -17.73
C SER A 42 7.97 -15.35 -18.02
N ARG A 43 8.36 -16.25 -17.12
CA ARG A 43 8.10 -17.70 -17.22
C ARG A 43 6.61 -18.02 -17.19
N PHE A 44 5.79 -17.11 -16.65
CA PHE A 44 4.34 -17.24 -16.62
C PHE A 44 3.65 -16.33 -17.65
N ILE A 45 4.02 -15.04 -17.69
CA ILE A 45 3.37 -14.05 -18.59
C ILE A 45 3.68 -14.35 -20.05
N GLY A 46 4.92 -14.75 -20.39
CA GLY A 46 5.32 -15.00 -21.77
C GLY A 46 4.51 -16.12 -22.44
N PRO A 47 4.43 -17.32 -21.87
CA PRO A 47 3.61 -18.41 -22.41
C PRO A 47 2.12 -18.05 -22.47
N PHE A 48 1.60 -17.36 -21.44
CA PHE A 48 0.20 -16.93 -21.42
C PHE A 48 -0.13 -15.97 -22.57
N LEU A 49 0.71 -14.96 -22.83
CA LEU A 49 0.50 -14.03 -23.95
C LEU A 49 0.63 -14.72 -25.31
N ARG A 50 1.62 -15.61 -25.47
CA ARG A 50 1.81 -16.37 -26.72
C ARG A 50 0.68 -17.34 -27.02
N TRP A 51 -0.06 -17.79 -26.01
CA TRP A 51 -1.26 -18.60 -26.22
C TRP A 51 -2.35 -17.84 -26.99
N PHE A 52 -2.47 -16.53 -26.80
CA PHE A 52 -3.42 -15.68 -27.53
C PHE A 52 -2.82 -15.05 -28.79
N LEU A 53 -1.54 -14.68 -28.73
CA LEU A 53 -0.81 -14.00 -29.80
C LEU A 53 0.53 -14.72 -30.03
N PRO A 54 0.57 -15.79 -30.85
CA PRO A 54 1.74 -16.64 -31.00
C PRO A 54 3.01 -15.89 -31.46
N ASP A 55 2.84 -14.90 -32.33
CA ASP A 55 3.93 -14.11 -32.93
C ASP A 55 4.27 -12.82 -32.17
N ILE A 56 3.82 -12.69 -30.91
CA ILE A 56 4.13 -11.50 -30.10
C ILE A 56 5.64 -11.38 -29.87
N ALA A 57 6.19 -10.19 -30.12
CA ALA A 57 7.61 -9.91 -29.95
C ALA A 57 8.02 -9.89 -28.46
N ASP A 58 9.23 -10.36 -28.17
CA ASP A 58 9.78 -10.38 -26.81
C ASP A 58 9.86 -8.98 -26.17
N ALA A 59 10.12 -7.95 -26.99
CA ALA A 59 10.11 -6.55 -26.56
C ALA A 59 8.73 -6.10 -26.05
N THR A 60 7.66 -6.60 -26.67
CA THR A 60 6.27 -6.33 -26.24
C THR A 60 5.98 -7.05 -24.92
N ILE A 61 6.39 -8.31 -24.78
CA ILE A 61 6.26 -9.06 -23.52
C ILE A 61 6.99 -8.32 -22.38
N ALA A 62 8.21 -7.84 -22.62
CA ALA A 62 8.97 -7.08 -21.63
C ALA A 62 8.27 -5.77 -21.24
N SER A 63 7.65 -5.07 -22.20
CA SER A 63 6.88 -3.85 -21.94
C SER A 63 5.62 -4.13 -21.11
N VAL A 64 4.91 -5.22 -21.39
CA VAL A 64 3.76 -5.67 -20.57
C VAL A 64 4.20 -5.99 -19.15
N GLN A 65 5.31 -6.70 -18.97
CA GLN A 65 5.85 -6.99 -17.63
C GLN A 65 6.24 -5.72 -16.86
N LEU A 66 6.88 -4.76 -17.53
CA LEU A 66 7.22 -3.48 -16.93
C LEU A 66 5.95 -2.73 -16.50
N PHE A 67 4.92 -2.73 -17.34
CA PHE A 67 3.63 -2.12 -17.02
C PHE A 67 2.95 -2.79 -15.82
N VAL A 68 2.86 -4.13 -15.82
CA VAL A 68 2.27 -4.91 -14.72
C VAL A 68 3.00 -4.62 -13.40
N ARG A 69 4.34 -4.57 -13.42
CA ARG A 69 5.14 -4.20 -12.24
C ARG A 69 4.81 -2.80 -11.73
N LYS A 70 4.76 -1.79 -12.62
CA LYS A 70 4.41 -0.42 -12.22
C LYS A 70 3.01 -0.34 -11.59
N CYS A 71 2.05 -1.09 -12.12
CA CYS A 71 0.71 -1.20 -11.54
C CYS A 71 0.70 -1.92 -10.19
N ALA A 72 1.53 -2.97 -10.03
CA ALA A 72 1.68 -3.69 -8.77
C ALA A 72 2.21 -2.77 -7.67
N HIS A 73 3.34 -2.10 -7.92
CA HIS A 73 3.94 -1.15 -6.99
C HIS A 73 2.97 0.00 -6.63
N LEU A 74 2.33 0.62 -7.64
CA LEU A 74 1.28 1.63 -7.40
C LEU A 74 0.18 1.12 -6.44
N SER A 75 -0.27 -0.13 -6.63
CA SER A 75 -1.32 -0.75 -5.82
C SER A 75 -0.83 -1.11 -4.41
N GLU A 76 0.40 -1.61 -4.29
CA GLU A 76 1.05 -1.96 -3.02
C GLU A 76 1.12 -0.77 -2.09
N TYR A 77 1.60 0.38 -2.59
CA TYR A 77 1.70 1.60 -1.79
C TYR A 77 0.33 2.23 -1.51
N ALA A 78 -0.65 2.09 -2.41
CA ALA A 78 -2.03 2.49 -2.14
C ALA A 78 -2.64 1.70 -0.97
N VAL A 79 -2.47 0.37 -0.96
CA VAL A 79 -2.94 -0.48 0.14
C VAL A 79 -2.18 -0.18 1.44
N LEU A 80 -0.86 -0.02 1.38
CA LEU A 80 -0.04 0.33 2.55
C LEU A 80 -0.52 1.64 3.19
N ALA A 81 -0.69 2.69 2.38
CA ALA A 81 -1.14 3.99 2.87
C ALA A 81 -2.56 3.94 3.46
N ALA A 82 -3.47 3.16 2.89
CA ALA A 82 -4.81 2.95 3.44
C ALA A 82 -4.77 2.21 4.79
N LEU A 83 -3.93 1.18 4.94
CA LEU A 83 -3.73 0.46 6.20
C LEU A 83 -3.11 1.36 7.27
N LEU A 84 -2.11 2.17 6.91
CA LEU A 84 -1.49 3.16 7.79
C LEU A 84 -2.50 4.23 8.21
N CYS A 85 -3.33 4.74 7.29
CA CYS A 85 -4.41 5.67 7.63
C CYS A 85 -5.36 5.09 8.67
N ARG A 86 -5.70 3.81 8.53
CA ARG A 86 -6.55 3.07 9.48
C ARG A 86 -5.89 2.94 10.84
N ALA A 87 -4.62 2.52 10.89
CA ALA A 87 -3.88 2.36 12.12
C ALA A 87 -3.68 3.70 12.86
N PHE A 88 -3.17 4.72 12.16
CA PHE A 88 -2.94 6.04 12.76
C PHE A 88 -4.23 6.76 13.17
N ARG A 89 -5.32 6.61 12.42
CA ARG A 89 -6.61 7.20 12.81
C ARG A 89 -7.07 6.65 14.16
N GLN A 90 -6.89 5.36 14.38
CA GLN A 90 -7.27 4.73 15.63
C GLN A 90 -6.32 5.08 16.78
N SER A 91 -5.02 5.26 16.51
CA SER A 91 -4.02 5.63 17.53
C SER A 91 -4.07 7.11 17.94
N ILE A 92 -4.30 8.03 17.00
CA ILE A 92 -4.14 9.48 17.20
C ILE A 92 -5.50 10.20 17.27
N GLY A 93 -6.57 9.60 16.75
CA GLY A 93 -7.94 10.17 16.75
C GLY A 93 -8.15 11.38 15.82
N ARG A 94 -7.08 11.97 15.26
CA ARG A 94 -7.13 13.13 14.35
C ARG A 94 -7.00 12.69 12.89
N PRO A 95 -8.08 12.65 12.09
CA PRO A 95 -8.08 12.02 10.77
C PRO A 95 -7.15 12.69 9.75
N TRP A 96 -6.98 14.01 9.82
CA TRP A 96 -6.05 14.73 8.94
C TRP A 96 -4.59 14.43 9.27
N HIS A 97 -4.24 14.38 10.55
CA HIS A 97 -2.88 14.06 10.99
C HIS A 97 -2.54 12.60 10.68
N ALA A 98 -3.50 11.69 10.87
CA ALA A 98 -3.34 10.30 10.51
C ALA A 98 -3.10 10.10 9.00
N ALA A 99 -3.84 10.81 8.15
CA ALA A 99 -3.65 10.76 6.70
C ALA A 99 -2.29 11.32 6.26
N PHE A 100 -1.88 12.45 6.84
CA PHE A 100 -0.57 13.05 6.59
C PHE A 100 0.55 12.08 6.99
N LEU A 101 0.51 11.56 8.21
CA LEU A 101 1.53 10.63 8.70
C LEU A 101 1.55 9.33 7.88
N ALA A 102 0.39 8.80 7.50
CA ALA A 102 0.30 7.61 6.65
C ALA A 102 0.97 7.82 5.29
N PHE A 103 0.75 8.98 4.65
CA PHE A 103 1.39 9.32 3.38
C PHE A 103 2.92 9.36 3.53
N PHE A 104 3.43 10.11 4.52
CA PHE A 104 4.88 10.26 4.69
C PHE A 104 5.57 8.97 5.10
N VAL A 105 4.92 8.13 5.92
CA VAL A 105 5.45 6.80 6.25
C VAL A 105 5.47 5.90 5.02
N ALA A 106 4.41 5.88 4.21
CA ALA A 106 4.39 5.11 2.97
C ALA A 106 5.43 5.61 1.95
N ALA A 107 5.60 6.94 1.82
CA ALA A 107 6.62 7.53 0.96
C ALA A 107 8.05 7.20 1.45
N ALA A 108 8.29 7.23 2.77
CA ALA A 108 9.56 6.76 3.33
C ALA A 108 9.78 5.27 3.05
N SER A 109 8.74 4.44 3.15
CA SER A 109 8.81 3.02 2.74
C SER A 109 9.12 2.86 1.25
N ALA A 110 8.62 3.72 0.37
CA ALA A 110 8.96 3.69 -1.06
C ALA A 110 10.45 4.00 -1.31
N VAL A 111 10.99 5.01 -0.64
CA VAL A 111 12.42 5.34 -0.72
C VAL A 111 13.29 4.19 -0.20
N LEU A 112 12.90 3.57 0.93
CA LEU A 112 13.63 2.43 1.50
C LEU A 112 13.55 1.20 0.60
N ASP A 113 12.41 0.97 -0.03
CA ASP A 113 12.23 -0.15 -0.95
C ASP A 113 13.12 0.01 -2.19
N GLU A 114 13.14 1.20 -2.77
CA GLU A 114 13.98 1.51 -3.92
C GLU A 114 15.48 1.39 -3.59
N PHE A 115 15.85 1.88 -2.41
CA PHE A 115 17.20 1.68 -1.89
C PHE A 115 17.54 0.19 -1.75
N HIS A 116 16.62 -0.63 -1.24
CA HIS A 116 16.79 -2.08 -1.17
C HIS A 116 16.91 -2.71 -2.57
N GLN A 117 16.05 -2.31 -3.52
CA GLN A 117 16.09 -2.79 -4.90
C GLN A 117 17.41 -2.42 -5.61
N SER A 118 18.09 -1.33 -5.20
CA SER A 118 19.41 -0.98 -5.75
C SER A 118 20.50 -2.04 -5.49
N PHE A 119 20.30 -2.94 -4.52
CA PHE A 119 21.18 -4.06 -4.25
C PHE A 119 20.79 -5.35 -4.98
N VAL A 120 19.69 -5.35 -5.74
CA VAL A 120 19.18 -6.51 -6.49
C VAL A 120 19.66 -6.40 -7.94
N ALA A 121 20.49 -7.35 -8.38
CA ALA A 121 21.17 -7.28 -9.68
C ALA A 121 20.21 -7.22 -10.89
N SER A 122 19.00 -7.76 -10.76
CA SER A 122 17.99 -7.74 -11.82
C SER A 122 17.19 -6.42 -11.88
N ARG A 123 17.45 -5.45 -10.99
CA ARG A 123 16.66 -4.23 -10.83
C ARG A 123 17.52 -3.01 -11.13
N THR A 124 16.90 -2.00 -11.72
CA THR A 124 17.50 -0.67 -11.87
C THR A 124 16.60 0.28 -11.12
N GLY A 125 17.09 0.77 -9.99
CA GLY A 125 16.32 1.71 -9.20
C GLY A 125 16.34 3.11 -9.85
N THR A 126 15.20 3.77 -9.93
CA THR A 126 15.04 5.12 -10.44
C THR A 126 14.16 5.99 -9.52
N ALA A 127 14.42 7.29 -9.53
CA ALA A 127 13.54 8.26 -8.86
C ALA A 127 12.10 8.25 -9.41
N VAL A 128 11.89 7.72 -10.61
CA VAL A 128 10.55 7.58 -11.22
C VAL A 128 9.76 6.49 -10.51
N ASP A 129 10.39 5.40 -10.09
CA ASP A 129 9.71 4.30 -9.38
C ASP A 129 9.23 4.79 -8.00
N VAL A 130 10.08 5.50 -7.26
CA VAL A 130 9.68 6.18 -6.01
C VAL A 130 8.50 7.14 -6.22
N ALA A 131 8.49 7.89 -7.32
CA ALA A 131 7.39 8.82 -7.62
C ALA A 131 6.08 8.10 -7.92
N ILE A 132 6.13 6.96 -8.64
CA ILE A 132 4.97 6.10 -8.88
C ILE A 132 4.42 5.59 -7.54
N ASP A 133 5.29 5.11 -6.67
CA ASP A 133 4.93 4.57 -5.35
C ASP A 133 4.30 5.62 -4.45
N CYS A 134 4.86 6.83 -4.45
CA CYS A 134 4.26 7.99 -3.77
C CYS A 134 2.89 8.34 -4.36
N GLY A 135 2.71 8.22 -5.67
CA GLY A 135 1.41 8.35 -6.33
C GLY A 135 0.41 7.31 -5.84
N GLY A 136 0.84 6.06 -5.70
CA GLY A 136 0.07 4.97 -5.12
C GLY A 136 -0.37 5.29 -3.69
N ALA A 137 0.58 5.70 -2.84
CA ALA A 137 0.31 6.11 -1.47
C ALA A 137 -0.74 7.24 -1.39
N LEU A 138 -0.64 8.25 -2.26
CA LEU A 138 -1.60 9.35 -2.32
C LEU A 138 -3.01 8.84 -2.69
N ILE A 139 -3.11 7.97 -3.71
CA ILE A 139 -4.38 7.33 -4.10
C ILE A 139 -4.97 6.57 -2.92
N GLY A 140 -4.17 5.77 -2.21
CA GLY A 140 -4.58 5.02 -1.03
C GLY A 140 -5.17 5.91 0.08
N VAL A 141 -4.50 7.03 0.38
CA VAL A 141 -5.01 8.03 1.34
C VAL A 141 -6.34 8.59 0.86
N VAL A 142 -6.45 9.01 -0.40
CA VAL A 142 -7.68 9.60 -0.95
C VAL A 142 -8.84 8.60 -0.87
N ILE A 143 -8.64 7.36 -1.32
CA ILE A 143 -9.66 6.31 -1.27
C ILE A 143 -10.12 6.07 0.16
N TYR A 144 -9.19 5.85 1.10
CA TYR A 144 -9.53 5.58 2.50
C TYR A 144 -10.38 6.70 3.12
N ARG A 145 -10.02 7.95 2.80
CA ARG A 145 -10.74 9.12 3.31
C ARG A 145 -12.11 9.32 2.70
N SER A 146 -12.25 9.09 1.41
CA SER A 146 -13.54 9.17 0.71
C SER A 146 -14.52 8.14 1.27
N LEU A 147 -14.06 6.92 1.50
CA LEU A 147 -14.86 5.87 2.15
C LEU A 147 -15.21 6.22 3.61
N GLY A 148 -14.28 6.83 4.36
CA GLY A 148 -14.51 7.24 5.75
C GLY A 148 -15.51 8.39 5.93
N ARG A 149 -15.68 9.27 4.93
CA ARG A 149 -16.64 10.39 4.97
C ARG A 149 -18.10 9.93 4.80
N THR A 150 -18.33 8.87 4.02
CA THR A 150 -19.69 8.33 3.77
C THR A 150 -20.33 7.71 5.01
N ARG A 151 -19.54 7.34 6.03
CA ARG A 151 -20.02 6.76 7.30
C ARG A 151 -20.31 7.78 8.40
N ALA A 152 -20.19 9.09 8.11
CA ALA A 152 -20.57 10.13 9.07
C ALA A 152 -22.09 10.26 9.13
N THR A 153 -22.68 9.78 10.22
CA THR A 153 -24.11 9.84 10.55
C THR A 153 -24.63 11.29 10.46
N PRO A 154 -25.83 11.55 9.89
CA PRO A 154 -26.39 12.89 9.84
C PRO A 154 -26.49 13.49 11.23
N LYS A 155 -25.95 14.70 11.41
CA LYS A 155 -26.08 15.51 12.63
C LYS A 155 -27.57 15.75 12.86
N ARG A 156 -28.19 15.01 13.78
CA ARG A 156 -29.60 15.19 14.17
C ARG A 156 -29.75 16.65 14.63
N ARG A 157 -30.42 17.47 13.82
CA ARG A 157 -30.75 18.85 14.18
C ARG A 157 -31.53 18.79 15.49
N SER A 158 -31.00 19.41 16.53
CA SER A 158 -31.70 19.62 17.79
C SER A 158 -32.97 20.41 17.49
N ALA A 159 -34.13 19.82 17.81
CA ALA A 159 -35.40 20.52 17.80
C ALA A 159 -35.27 21.77 18.69
N LEU A 160 -35.67 22.92 18.13
CA LEU A 160 -35.81 24.18 18.87
C LEU A 160 -36.80 23.97 20.02
N PRO A 161 -36.56 24.54 21.22
CA PRO A 161 -37.63 24.67 22.19
C PRO A 161 -38.65 25.65 21.62
N THR A 162 -39.87 25.18 21.39
CA THR A 162 -41.02 26.06 21.16
C THR A 162 -41.33 26.82 22.45
N PRO A 163 -41.73 28.09 22.36
CA PRO A 163 -41.95 28.97 23.53
C PRO A 163 -43.09 28.50 24.44
#